data_AF-A0A7C7DY59-F1
#
_entry.id   AF-A0A7C7DY59-F1
#
_cell.length_a   1.000
_cell.length_b   1.000
_cell.length_c   1.000
_cell.angle_alpha   90.00
_cell.angle_beta   90.00
_cell.angle_gamma   90.00
#
_symmetry.space_group_name_H-M   'P 1'
#
loop_
_entity.id
_entity.type
_entity.pdbx_description
1 polymer ?
#
loop_
_entity_poly.entity_id
_entity_poly.type
_entity_poly.pdbx_seq_one_letter_code
_entity_poly.pdbx_strand_id
1 'polypeptide(L)' 'MTFFQILACLLIGIGAAINYGAKIIVRKTKLDRKMTVDEAEELTEEELDEYMFNKATIRVKILGLLLMLPGVFLVYYAFR' A
#
# COMPACT_ATOMS: atom_id res chain seq x y z
N MET A 1 12.74 24.95 -6.85
CA MET A 1 12.13 24.03 -5.87
C MET A 1 13.01 23.97 -4.63
N THR A 2 12.45 24.18 -3.44
CA THR A 2 13.18 23.95 -2.19
C THR A 2 13.30 22.44 -1.92
N PHE A 3 14.26 22.04 -1.07
CA PHE A 3 14.45 20.64 -0.69
C PHE A 3 13.14 19.97 -0.21
N PHE A 4 12.35 20.68 0.60
CA PHE A 4 11.06 20.18 1.10
C PHE A 4 10.02 19.94 0.00
N GLN A 5 10.01 20.76 -1.05
CA GLN A 5 9.09 20.57 -2.18
C GLN A 5 9.43 19.30 -2.98
N ILE A 6 10.72 19.05 -3.22
CA ILE A 6 11.19 17.83 -3.89
C ILE A 6 10.83 16.60 -3.05
N LEU A 7 11.12 16.67 -1.74
CA LEU A 7 10.81 15.57 -0.81
C LEU A 7 9.30 15.28 -0.76
N ALA A 8 8.47 16.32 -0.75
CA ALA A 8 7.01 16.18 -0.77
C ALA A 8 6.52 15.45 -2.04
N CYS A 9 7.01 15.87 -3.22
CA CYS A 9 6.67 15.22 -4.49
C CYS A 9 7.14 13.76 -4.53
N LEU A 10 8.33 13.45 -4.00
CA LEU A 10 8.84 12.07 -3.96
C LEU A 10 7.99 11.18 -3.05
N LEU A 11 7.67 11.64 -1.84
CA LEU A 11 6.83 10.87 -0.90
C LEU A 11 5.44 10.60 -1.48
N ILE A 12 4.83 11.62 -2.11
CA ILE A 12 3.53 11.46 -2.76
C ILE A 12 3.62 10.49 -3.94
N GLY A 13 4.60 10.69 -4.82
CA GLY A 13 4.78 9.87 -6.02
C GLY A 13 5.03 8.39 -5.69
N ILE A 14 5.92 8.12 -4.73
CA ILE A 14 6.23 6.74 -4.31
C ILE A 14 5.03 6.13 -3.57
N GLY A 15 4.38 6.87 -2.67
CA GLY A 15 3.19 6.40 -1.97
C GLY A 15 2.04 6.04 -2.92
N ALA A 16 1.81 6.89 -3.93
CA ALA A 16 0.85 6.63 -5.00
C ALA A 16 1.24 5.39 -5.82
N ALA A 17 2.50 5.28 -6.25
CA ALA A 17 2.98 4.12 -7.01
C ALA A 17 2.77 2.80 -6.25
N ILE A 18 3.02 2.78 -4.94
CA ILE A 18 2.78 1.61 -4.09
C ILE A 18 1.28 1.32 -3.97
N ASN A 19 0.43 2.34 -3.79
CA ASN A 19 -1.01 2.15 -3.62
C ASN A 19 -1.70 1.64 -4.90
N TYR A 20 -1.42 2.27 -6.04
CA TYR A 20 -1.96 1.85 -7.34
C TYR A 20 -1.31 0.54 -7.83
N GLY A 21 -0.04 0.33 -7.53
CA GLY A 21 0.71 -0.89 -7.86
C GLY A 21 0.46 -2.08 -6.93
N ALA A 22 -0.37 -1.93 -5.88
CA ALA A 22 -0.48 -2.91 -4.80
C ALA A 22 -0.79 -4.33 -5.28
N LYS A 23 -1.72 -4.51 -6.25
CA LYS A 23 -2.05 -5.83 -6.81
C LYS A 23 -0.84 -6.48 -7.48
N ILE A 24 -0.05 -5.71 -8.22
CA ILE A 24 1.16 -6.20 -8.90
C ILE A 24 2.23 -6.56 -7.88
N ILE A 25 2.42 -5.72 -6.86
CA ILE A 25 3.37 -5.96 -5.76
C ILE A 25 3.03 -7.28 -5.08
N VAL A 26 1.78 -7.46 -4.63
CA VAL A 26 1.34 -8.70 -3.95
C VAL A 26 1.57 -9.92 -4.81
N ARG A 27 1.19 -9.90 -6.10
CA ARG A 27 1.42 -11.02 -7.04
C ARG A 27 2.91 -11.35 -7.20
N LYS A 28 3.76 -10.34 -7.35
CA LYS A 28 5.21 -10.54 -7.56
C LYS A 28 5.91 -11.06 -6.30
N THR A 29 5.52 -10.57 -5.13
CA THR A 29 6.15 -10.95 -3.86
C THR A 29 5.50 -12.16 -3.20
N LYS A 30 4.37 -12.64 -3.73
CA LYS A 30 3.52 -13.69 -3.15
C LYS A 30 3.17 -13.40 -1.69
N LEU A 31 2.82 -12.14 -1.40
CA LEU A 31 2.54 -11.65 -0.04
C LEU A 31 1.27 -12.27 0.55
N ASP A 32 0.33 -12.63 -0.31
CA ASP A 32 -0.87 -13.42 -0.05
C ASP A 32 -0.53 -14.75 0.65
N ARG A 33 0.48 -15.48 0.17
CA ARG A 33 0.89 -16.78 0.75
C ARG A 33 1.61 -16.70 2.09
N LYS A 34 1.92 -15.49 2.55
CA LYS A 34 2.56 -15.24 3.85
C LYS A 34 1.57 -14.72 4.90
N MET A 35 0.30 -14.56 4.52
CA MET A 35 -0.75 -14.17 5.44
C MET A 35 -1.19 -15.37 6.27
N THR A 36 -1.23 -15.21 7.57
CA THR A 36 -1.99 -16.10 8.46
C THR A 36 -3.38 -15.53 8.62
N VAL A 37 -4.39 -16.39 8.49
CA VAL A 37 -5.81 -16.06 8.60
C VAL A 37 -6.46 -17.10 9.50
N ASP A 38 -7.11 -16.61 10.54
CA ASP A 38 -7.77 -17.45 11.55
C ASP A 38 -9.14 -17.94 11.04
N GLU A 39 -9.65 -17.31 9.98
CA GLU A 39 -10.95 -17.57 9.35
C GLU A 39 -10.90 -18.70 8.30
N ALA A 40 -9.80 -19.46 8.24
CA ALA A 40 -9.56 -20.47 7.20
C ALA A 40 -10.57 -21.63 7.22
N GLU A 41 -11.22 -21.90 8.36
CA GLU A 41 -12.20 -22.99 8.50
C GLU A 41 -13.61 -22.60 8.00
N GLU A 42 -13.88 -21.31 7.82
CA GLU A 42 -15.21 -20.80 7.42
C GLU A 42 -15.33 -20.56 5.91
N LEU A 43 -14.21 -20.61 5.17
CA LEU A 43 -14.14 -20.27 3.75
C LEU A 43 -13.77 -21.51 2.92
N THR A 44 -14.31 -21.59 1.70
CA THR A 44 -13.82 -22.58 0.71
C THR A 44 -12.39 -22.24 0.27
N GLU A 45 -11.66 -23.20 -0.31
CA GLU A 45 -10.27 -22.97 -0.73
C GLU A 45 -10.12 -21.79 -1.71
N GLU A 46 -11.04 -21.64 -2.67
CA GLU A 46 -11.03 -20.49 -3.60
C GLU A 46 -11.30 -19.16 -2.90
N GLU A 47 -12.29 -19.12 -1.99
CA GLU A 47 -12.63 -17.91 -1.23
C GLU A 47 -11.50 -17.51 -0.28
N LEU A 48 -10.82 -18.48 0.32
CA LEU A 48 -9.67 -18.24 1.19
C LEU A 48 -8.49 -17.64 0.43
N ASP A 49 -8.18 -18.16 -0.76
CA ASP A 49 -7.13 -17.64 -1.63
C ASP A 49 -7.42 -16.19 -2.07
N GLU A 50 -8.66 -15.92 -2.49
CA GLU A 50 -9.07 -14.56 -2.85
C GLU A 50 -9.04 -13.61 -1.63
N TYR A 51 -9.49 -14.09 -0.47
CA TYR A 51 -9.47 -13.32 0.77
C TYR A 51 -8.04 -12.95 1.20
N MET A 52 -7.10 -13.92 1.19
CA MET A 52 -5.69 -13.66 1.48
C MET A 52 -5.06 -12.68 0.49
N PHE A 53 -5.37 -12.81 -0.79
CA PHE A 53 -4.90 -11.88 -1.82
C PHE A 53 -5.41 -10.46 -1.60
N ASN A 54 -6.70 -10.32 -1.27
CA ASN A 54 -7.31 -9.04 -0.98
C ASN A 54 -6.78 -8.42 0.31
N LYS A 55 -6.64 -9.20 1.38
CA LYS A 55 -6.05 -8.78 2.67
C LYS A 55 -4.61 -8.27 2.47
N ALA A 56 -3.80 -9.00 1.70
CA ALA A 56 -2.46 -8.58 1.32
C ALA A 56 -2.45 -7.28 0.51
N THR A 57 -3.35 -7.16 -0.47
CA THR A 57 -3.46 -5.96 -1.31
C THR A 57 -3.84 -4.74 -0.49
N ILE A 58 -4.78 -4.88 0.45
CA ILE A 58 -5.19 -3.80 1.36
C ILE A 58 -4.03 -3.38 2.25
N ARG A 59 -3.25 -4.32 2.82
CA ARG A 59 -2.05 -3.96 3.62
C ARG A 59 -1.05 -3.14 2.81
N VAL A 60 -0.76 -3.53 1.57
CA VAL A 60 0.16 -2.77 0.69
C VAL A 60 -0.41 -1.38 0.38
N LYS A 61 -1.71 -1.25 0.14
CA LYS A 61 -2.38 0.05 -0.06
C LYS A 61 -2.28 0.95 1.17
N ILE A 62 -2.48 0.40 2.36
CA ILE A 62 -2.35 1.14 3.62
C ILE A 62 -0.91 1.65 3.80
N LEU A 63 0.09 0.80 3.51
CA LEU A 63 1.50 1.22 3.55
C LEU A 63 1.79 2.35 2.55
N GLY A 64 1.31 2.22 1.31
CA GLY A 64 1.45 3.27 0.30
C GLY A 64 0.79 4.59 0.72
N LEU A 65 -0.41 4.52 1.32
CA LEU A 65 -1.12 5.68 1.87
C LEU A 65 -0.34 6.32 3.03
N LEU A 66 0.18 5.51 3.96
CA LEU A 66 0.95 5.98 5.11
C LEU A 66 2.23 6.70 4.67
N LEU A 67 2.87 6.25 3.60
CA LEU A 67 4.03 6.92 3.00
C LEU A 67 3.63 8.24 2.30
N MET A 68 2.46 8.26 1.67
CA MET A 68 1.94 9.42 0.93
C MET A 68 1.58 10.59 1.87
N LEU A 69 0.99 10.28 3.04
CA LEU A 69 0.47 11.27 3.99
C LEU A 69 1.52 12.32 4.43
N PRO A 70 2.73 11.96 4.88
CA PRO A 70 3.80 12.92 5.20
C PRO A 70 4.13 13.85 4.03
N GLY A 71 4.10 13.33 2.80
CA GLY A 71 4.31 14.13 1.59
C GLY A 71 3.22 15.19 1.41
N VAL A 72 1.95 14.83 1.63
CA VAL A 72 0.82 15.77 1.59
C VAL A 72 0.96 16.87 2.66
N PHE A 73 1.32 16.50 3.90
CA PHE A 73 1.59 17.48 4.96
C PHE A 73 2.76 18.40 4.62
N LEU A 74 3.82 17.87 4.01
CA LEU A 74 4.96 18.67 3.55
C LEU A 74 4.58 19.63 2.42
N VAL A 75 3.68 19.26 1.51
CA VAL A 75 3.13 20.21 0.52
C VAL A 75 2.45 21.37 1.23
N TYR A 76 1.59 21.09 2.21
CA TYR A 76 0.90 22.15 2.95
C TYR A 76 1.86 23.09 3.70
N TYR A 77 2.95 22.56 4.26
CA TYR A 77 3.97 23.35 4.94
C TYR A 77 4.87 24.14 3.96
N ALA A 78 5.32 23.51 2.88
CA ALA A 78 6.30 24.08 1.96
C ALA A 78 5.72 25.03 0.90
N PHE A 79 4.39 25.01 0.71
CA PHE A 79 3.67 25.91 -0.21
C PHE A 79 2.80 26.95 0.51
N ARG A 80 2.94 27.07 1.84
CA ARG A 80 2.43 28.20 2.61
C ARG A 80 3.43 29.35 2.59
#